data_AF-A0A0D5ZEB9-F1
#
_entry.id   AF-A0A0D5ZEB9-F1
#
_cell.length_a   1.000
_cell.length_b   1.000
_cell.length_c   1.000
_cell.angle_alpha   90.00
_cell.angle_beta   90.00
_cell.angle_gamma   90.00
#
_symmetry.space_group_name_H-M   'P 1'
#
loop_
_entity.id
_entity.type
_entity.pdbx_description
1 polymer ?
#
loop_
_entity_poly.entity_id
_entity_poly.type
_entity_poly.pdbx_seq_one_letter_code
_entity_poly.pdbx_strand_id
1 'polypeptide(L)'
;MVEFSYRTRKDDIKNLNGRHVTCLIIGGGIVGAGLANLLSHNKVETVLVEKGDFASGTSSGSSKLIHGGIRYLAQGHVKLTRDLLRERNYLIENTDIVKRLDFDILIDNYSWSPSYMRLGLFLYSLLGGKPEIPRMKRNNGEYERSVKGFFHYYDGVTDDSRLVIYNIVSAHDRGAYCLNYTEAVSFSDRKDGVEVTLRDNTGGREFSITADVVVNCTGPWINKVLSLYKPEINIPLKLSKGVHLVFDKKDVPAERAITFRSHIDRRQMFVIPRDSVAIIGTTESLVRGPSDLSVENDDVDYIVNSVKRLFPNLSRNNVLAKYSGIRPLLGRGDNPDRISRDFSIFTHGRMISVAGVKLTDFRHASRKIAREVGKFCGIRIRTSNLPVMDYRRPESGNPFREYIINECALFPEDILRRRDGTTIYDPLNLGSVEKVVKDAFRSTGAVGVTWAETES
;
A
#
# COMPACT_ATOMS: atom_id res chain seq x y z
N MET A 1 -3.11 -13.15 -21.17
CA MET A 1 -3.84 -12.73 -19.97
C MET A 1 -4.96 -13.71 -19.76
N VAL A 2 -5.00 -14.35 -18.61
CA VAL A 2 -6.09 -15.26 -18.23
C VAL A 2 -7.21 -14.40 -17.65
N GLU A 3 -8.47 -14.70 -17.98
CA GLU A 3 -9.61 -13.97 -17.40
C GLU A 3 -9.54 -14.01 -15.87
N PHE A 4 -9.63 -12.84 -15.23
CA PHE A 4 -9.60 -12.69 -13.79
C PHE A 4 -10.81 -11.85 -13.35
N SER A 5 -11.94 -12.52 -13.16
CA SER A 5 -13.26 -11.91 -13.01
C SER A 5 -14.11 -12.64 -11.96
N TYR A 6 -15.33 -12.15 -11.73
CA TYR A 6 -16.32 -12.83 -10.89
C TYR A 6 -16.61 -14.28 -11.33
N ARG A 7 -16.44 -14.60 -12.63
CA ARG A 7 -16.69 -15.94 -13.18
C ARG A 7 -15.58 -16.89 -12.78
N THR A 8 -14.34 -16.54 -13.09
CA THR A 8 -13.17 -17.38 -12.75
C THR A 8 -13.03 -17.51 -11.24
N ARG A 9 -13.27 -16.45 -10.47
CA ARG A 9 -13.36 -16.51 -9.00
C ARG A 9 -14.39 -17.56 -8.52
N LYS A 10 -15.59 -17.60 -9.10
CA LYS A 10 -16.64 -18.55 -8.71
C LYS A 10 -16.24 -19.99 -9.00
N ASP A 11 -15.54 -20.22 -10.10
CA ASP A 11 -15.06 -21.55 -10.47
C ASP A 11 -13.86 -21.97 -9.61
N ASP A 12 -12.96 -21.05 -9.29
CA ASP A 12 -11.85 -21.26 -8.36
C ASP A 12 -12.34 -21.68 -6.98
N ILE A 13 -13.37 -21.04 -6.43
CA ILE A 13 -13.98 -21.44 -5.14
C ILE A 13 -14.47 -22.89 -5.19
N LYS A 14 -15.10 -23.33 -6.28
CA LYS A 14 -15.54 -24.73 -6.42
C LYS A 14 -14.35 -25.67 -6.50
N ASN A 15 -13.32 -25.31 -7.25
CA ASN A 15 -12.12 -26.12 -7.47
C ASN A 15 -11.24 -26.25 -6.23
N LEU A 16 -11.33 -25.27 -5.32
CA LEU A 16 -10.56 -25.25 -4.09
C LEU A 16 -11.23 -25.99 -2.93
N ASN A 17 -12.55 -26.15 -2.93
CA ASN A 17 -13.24 -26.79 -1.81
C ASN A 17 -12.74 -28.23 -1.57
N GLY A 18 -12.19 -28.49 -0.38
CA GLY A 18 -11.57 -29.76 0.00
C GLY A 18 -10.18 -30.00 -0.58
N ARG A 19 -9.58 -29.03 -1.29
CA ARG A 19 -8.27 -29.17 -1.90
C ARG A 19 -7.15 -28.97 -0.88
N HIS A 20 -6.09 -29.75 -1.03
CA HIS A 20 -4.81 -29.54 -0.35
C HIS A 20 -3.89 -28.71 -1.23
N VAL A 21 -3.31 -27.63 -0.69
CA VAL A 21 -2.39 -26.72 -1.39
C VAL A 21 -1.09 -26.53 -0.63
N THR A 22 -0.02 -26.11 -1.32
CA THR A 22 1.26 -25.84 -0.66
C THR A 22 1.20 -24.60 0.24
N CYS A 23 0.72 -23.46 -0.26
CA CYS A 23 0.75 -22.21 0.50
C CYS A 23 -0.59 -21.47 0.43
N LEU A 24 -1.19 -21.19 1.60
CA LEU A 24 -2.29 -20.23 1.74
C LEU A 24 -1.76 -18.89 2.27
N ILE A 25 -1.97 -17.81 1.53
CA ILE A 25 -1.67 -16.44 1.93
C ILE A 25 -2.97 -15.75 2.35
N ILE A 26 -2.99 -15.16 3.54
CA ILE A 26 -4.13 -14.42 4.07
C ILE A 26 -3.80 -12.93 4.07
N GLY A 27 -4.55 -12.15 3.31
CA GLY A 27 -4.40 -10.70 3.15
C GLY A 27 -3.89 -10.33 1.75
N GLY A 28 -4.74 -9.68 0.96
CA GLY A 28 -4.49 -9.19 -0.39
C GLY A 28 -4.01 -7.74 -0.45
N GLY A 29 -3.28 -7.29 0.57
CA GLY A 29 -2.48 -6.06 0.51
C GLY A 29 -1.15 -6.29 -0.21
N ILE A 30 -0.29 -5.26 -0.25
CA ILE A 30 0.97 -5.31 -1.01
C ILE A 30 1.91 -6.46 -0.60
N VAL A 31 1.91 -6.84 0.69
CA VAL A 31 2.77 -7.90 1.20
C VAL A 31 2.33 -9.26 0.66
N GLY A 32 1.04 -9.59 0.79
CA GLY A 32 0.49 -10.84 0.28
C GLY A 32 0.54 -10.90 -1.24
N ALA A 33 0.21 -9.81 -1.93
CA ALA A 33 0.28 -9.72 -3.38
C ALA A 33 1.70 -9.96 -3.92
N GLY A 34 2.70 -9.27 -3.36
CA GLY A 34 4.10 -9.46 -3.75
C GLY A 34 4.62 -10.87 -3.44
N LEU A 35 4.17 -11.47 -2.33
CA LEU A 35 4.52 -12.85 -1.98
C LEU A 35 3.90 -13.85 -2.95
N ALA A 36 2.59 -13.74 -3.23
CA ALA A 36 1.89 -14.58 -4.19
C ALA A 36 2.59 -14.55 -5.55
N ASN A 37 2.88 -13.34 -6.05
CA ASN A 37 3.60 -13.17 -7.31
C ASN A 37 4.98 -13.86 -7.31
N LEU A 38 5.75 -13.73 -6.24
CA LEU A 38 7.05 -14.38 -6.12
C LEU A 38 6.92 -15.91 -6.06
N LEU A 39 5.97 -16.45 -5.31
CA LEU A 39 5.73 -17.88 -5.19
C LEU A 39 5.24 -18.49 -6.52
N SER A 40 4.35 -17.80 -7.24
CA SER A 40 3.91 -18.23 -8.58
C SER A 40 5.06 -18.27 -9.59
N HIS A 41 6.02 -17.33 -9.53
CA HIS A 41 7.25 -17.39 -10.33
C HIS A 41 8.09 -18.64 -10.05
N ASN A 42 7.94 -19.22 -8.86
CA ASN A 42 8.59 -20.46 -8.45
C ASN A 42 7.69 -21.69 -8.62
N LYS A 43 6.52 -21.55 -9.27
CA LYS A 43 5.53 -22.62 -9.49
C LYS A 43 5.06 -23.29 -8.19
N VAL A 44 5.03 -22.53 -7.10
CA VAL A 44 4.47 -23.01 -5.83
C VAL A 44 2.96 -22.89 -5.90
N GLU A 45 2.23 -23.97 -5.63
CA GLU A 45 0.76 -23.94 -5.56
C GLU A 45 0.33 -22.99 -4.44
N THR A 46 -0.24 -21.85 -4.85
CA THR A 46 -0.50 -20.72 -3.97
C THR A 46 -1.96 -20.30 -4.08
N VAL A 47 -2.61 -20.16 -2.93
CA VAL A 47 -3.93 -19.55 -2.79
C VAL A 47 -3.76 -18.27 -1.97
N LEU A 48 -4.25 -17.15 -2.48
CA LEU A 48 -4.34 -15.89 -1.76
C LEU A 48 -5.80 -15.54 -1.52
N VAL A 49 -6.15 -15.22 -0.27
CA VAL A 49 -7.49 -14.78 0.13
C VAL A 49 -7.45 -13.38 0.75
N GLU A 50 -8.42 -12.54 0.39
CA GLU A 50 -8.63 -11.21 0.94
C GLU A 50 -10.10 -11.04 1.32
N LYS A 51 -10.39 -10.60 2.55
CA LYS A 51 -11.76 -10.50 3.07
C LYS A 51 -12.60 -9.41 2.38
N GLY A 52 -11.97 -8.36 1.86
CA GLY A 52 -12.57 -7.30 1.05
C GLY A 52 -12.05 -7.33 -0.39
N ASP A 53 -11.98 -6.19 -1.06
CA ASP A 53 -11.24 -6.10 -2.33
C ASP A 53 -9.73 -6.08 -2.10
N PHE A 54 -8.96 -6.43 -3.13
CA PHE A 54 -7.50 -6.27 -3.10
C PHE A 54 -7.12 -4.83 -2.79
N ALA A 55 -6.05 -4.66 -2.02
CA ALA A 55 -5.57 -3.36 -1.52
C ALA A 55 -6.50 -2.58 -0.57
N SER A 56 -7.70 -3.06 -0.23
CA SER A 56 -8.72 -2.31 0.54
C SER A 56 -8.33 -1.97 2.00
N GLY A 57 -7.23 -2.50 2.52
CA GLY A 57 -6.65 -2.11 3.81
C GLY A 57 -5.67 -0.95 3.71
N THR A 58 -4.56 -1.02 4.45
CA THR A 58 -3.51 0.02 4.46
C THR A 58 -2.90 0.30 3.09
N SER A 59 -2.93 -0.66 2.16
CA SER A 59 -2.25 -0.56 0.86
C SER A 59 -2.92 0.36 -0.15
N SER A 60 -4.04 1.00 0.19
CA SER A 60 -4.65 2.11 -0.57
C SER A 60 -4.64 3.45 0.20
N GLY A 61 -4.20 3.44 1.46
CA GLY A 61 -4.22 4.58 2.39
C GLY A 61 -2.85 5.20 2.64
N SER A 62 -1.89 5.02 1.71
CA SER A 62 -0.53 5.54 1.88
C SER A 62 -0.38 6.98 1.37
N SER A 63 0.80 7.58 1.60
CA SER A 63 1.18 8.82 0.93
C SER A 63 1.46 8.65 -0.57
N LYS A 64 1.31 7.43 -1.14
CA LYS A 64 1.56 7.13 -2.56
C LYS A 64 3.01 7.35 -3.00
N LEU A 65 3.94 7.21 -2.05
CA LEU A 65 5.38 7.38 -2.28
C LEU A 65 6.14 6.06 -2.11
N ILE A 66 7.09 5.83 -3.00
CA ILE A 66 8.14 4.82 -2.90
C ILE A 66 9.43 5.57 -2.52
N HIS A 67 9.64 5.77 -1.22
CA HIS A 67 10.74 6.60 -0.71
C HIS A 67 11.80 5.78 0.04
N GLY A 68 13.05 6.23 -0.06
CA GLY A 68 14.18 5.70 0.72
C GLY A 68 14.15 6.08 2.21
N GLY A 69 13.37 7.10 2.57
CA GLY A 69 13.11 7.48 3.96
C GLY A 69 14.27 8.24 4.61
N ILE A 70 14.55 9.45 4.10
CA ILE A 70 15.60 10.34 4.62
C ILE A 70 15.51 10.59 6.13
N ARG A 71 14.30 10.57 6.71
CA ARG A 71 14.09 10.66 8.16
C ARG A 71 14.72 9.49 8.93
N TYR A 72 14.67 8.27 8.38
CA TYR A 72 15.27 7.10 9.01
C TYR A 72 16.80 7.17 8.99
N LEU A 73 17.37 7.79 7.95
CA LEU A 73 18.81 8.01 7.87
C LEU A 73 19.31 8.91 9.00
N ALA A 74 18.58 9.98 9.32
CA ALA A 74 18.91 10.85 10.43
C ALA A 74 18.78 10.18 11.81
N GLN A 75 17.97 9.12 11.90
CA GLN A 75 17.85 8.26 13.09
C GLN A 75 18.94 7.17 13.15
N GLY A 76 19.88 7.16 12.21
CA GLY A 76 20.96 6.17 12.15
C GLY A 76 20.59 4.84 11.46
N HIS A 77 19.40 4.72 10.88
CA HIS A 77 18.96 3.50 10.19
C HIS A 77 19.51 3.41 8.75
N VAL A 78 20.84 3.39 8.62
CA VAL A 78 21.57 3.41 7.34
C VAL A 78 21.23 2.20 6.47
N LYS A 79 21.24 0.99 7.06
CA LYS A 79 20.95 -0.26 6.34
C LYS A 79 19.53 -0.26 5.76
N LEU A 80 18.54 0.10 6.58
CA LEU A 80 17.15 0.23 6.17
C LEU A 80 17.01 1.24 5.02
N THR A 81 17.60 2.42 5.16
CA THR A 81 17.58 3.47 4.13
C THR A 81 18.16 2.95 2.82
N ARG A 82 19.31 2.29 2.85
CA ARG A 82 19.95 1.68 1.67
C ARG A 82 19.06 0.63 1.02
N ASP A 83 18.45 -0.25 1.81
CA ASP A 83 17.61 -1.33 1.30
C ASP A 83 16.33 -0.75 0.65
N LEU A 84 15.72 0.29 1.25
CA LEU A 84 14.61 1.04 0.66
C LEU A 84 14.99 1.74 -0.65
N LEU A 85 16.14 2.40 -0.70
CA LEU A 85 16.63 3.08 -1.91
C LEU A 85 16.89 2.10 -3.07
N ARG A 86 17.38 0.89 -2.77
CA ARG A 86 17.56 -0.17 -3.77
C ARG A 86 16.23 -0.63 -4.37
N GLU A 87 15.22 -0.90 -3.53
CA GLU A 87 13.90 -1.30 -4.03
C GLU A 87 13.22 -0.15 -4.79
N ARG A 88 13.35 1.09 -4.32
CA ARG A 88 12.87 2.27 -5.05
C ARG A 88 13.49 2.37 -6.44
N ASN A 89 14.82 2.31 -6.55
CA ASN A 89 15.50 2.42 -7.83
C ASN A 89 15.05 1.30 -8.78
N TYR A 90 14.99 0.07 -8.28
CA TYR A 90 14.49 -1.06 -9.07
C TYR A 90 13.06 -0.78 -9.59
N LEU A 91 12.15 -0.34 -8.71
CA LEU A 91 10.75 -0.11 -9.08
C LEU A 91 10.61 1.02 -10.11
N ILE A 92 11.36 2.12 -9.97
CA ILE A 92 11.39 3.21 -10.95
C ILE A 92 11.91 2.72 -12.32
N GLU A 93 12.94 1.87 -12.32
CA GLU A 93 13.59 1.43 -13.55
C GLU A 93 12.84 0.29 -14.27
N ASN A 94 12.09 -0.54 -13.55
CA ASN A 94 11.54 -1.80 -14.08
C ASN A 94 10.00 -1.82 -14.13
N THR A 95 9.32 -0.75 -13.71
CA THR A 95 7.85 -0.70 -13.67
C THR A 95 7.32 0.57 -14.35
N ASP A 96 6.08 0.52 -14.83
CA ASP A 96 5.39 1.68 -15.40
C ASP A 96 4.53 2.40 -14.35
N ILE A 97 4.28 1.77 -13.20
CA ILE A 97 3.43 2.28 -12.12
C ILE A 97 4.21 3.24 -11.22
N VAL A 98 5.47 2.91 -10.93
CA VAL A 98 6.34 3.74 -10.09
C VAL A 98 7.12 4.69 -10.98
N LYS A 99 6.88 5.99 -10.80
CA LYS A 99 7.58 7.04 -11.55
C LYS A 99 8.50 7.82 -10.62
N ARG A 100 9.59 8.35 -11.17
CA ARG A 100 10.40 9.33 -10.46
C ARG A 100 9.55 10.59 -10.23
N LEU A 101 9.51 11.04 -8.98
CA LEU A 101 8.97 12.34 -8.60
C LEU A 101 10.09 13.15 -7.98
N ASP A 102 10.24 14.34 -8.52
CA ASP A 102 11.21 15.32 -8.08
C ASP A 102 10.64 16.13 -6.91
N PHE A 103 11.47 16.39 -5.91
CA PHE A 103 11.08 17.05 -4.67
C PHE A 103 11.90 18.29 -4.40
N ASP A 104 11.27 19.23 -3.70
CA ASP A 104 11.88 20.40 -3.07
C ASP A 104 11.75 20.29 -1.55
N ILE A 105 12.89 20.19 -0.85
CA ILE A 105 12.93 20.24 0.60
C ILE A 105 13.13 21.69 1.02
N LEU A 106 12.10 22.28 1.60
CA LEU A 106 12.12 23.69 2.00
C LEU A 106 13.02 23.91 3.21
N ILE A 107 13.74 25.03 3.17
CA ILE A 107 14.58 25.53 4.25
C ILE A 107 13.97 26.83 4.79
N ASP A 108 13.52 26.78 6.03
CA ASP A 108 12.85 27.88 6.73
C ASP A 108 13.20 27.85 8.24
N ASN A 109 12.42 28.52 9.09
CA ASN A 109 12.64 28.51 10.54
C ASN A 109 12.20 27.19 11.21
N TYR A 110 11.60 26.27 10.45
CA TYR A 110 11.05 24.99 10.88
C TYR A 110 11.86 23.78 10.44
N SER A 111 12.63 23.94 9.36
CA SER A 111 13.50 22.94 8.78
C SER A 111 14.73 22.62 9.65
N TRP A 112 15.48 21.60 9.24
CA TRP A 112 16.84 21.40 9.74
C TRP A 112 17.79 22.46 9.16
N SER A 113 18.96 22.59 9.77
CA SER A 113 19.97 23.53 9.28
C SER A 113 20.42 23.15 7.85
N PRO A 114 20.76 24.13 7.00
CA PRO A 114 21.19 23.86 5.63
C PRO A 114 22.39 22.90 5.53
N SER A 115 23.34 22.99 6.46
CA SER A 115 24.52 22.13 6.49
C SER A 115 24.17 20.68 6.84
N TYR A 116 23.27 20.47 7.80
CA TYR A 116 22.81 19.13 8.16
C TYR A 116 21.98 18.51 7.03
N MET A 117 21.12 19.30 6.37
CA MET A 117 20.37 18.83 5.19
C MET A 117 21.30 18.45 4.03
N ARG A 118 22.34 19.27 3.77
CA ARG A 118 23.35 18.96 2.74
C ARG A 118 24.04 17.62 3.01
N LEU A 119 24.47 17.38 4.25
CA LEU A 119 25.09 16.11 4.62
C LEU A 119 24.12 14.93 4.47
N GLY A 120 22.90 15.07 4.98
CA GLY A 120 21.87 14.03 4.90
C GLY A 120 21.54 13.65 3.45
N LEU A 121 21.37 14.63 2.57
CA LEU A 121 21.10 14.42 1.15
C LEU A 121 22.30 13.83 0.40
N PHE A 122 23.53 14.24 0.73
CA PHE A 122 24.73 13.62 0.18
C PHE A 122 24.78 12.14 0.52
N LEU A 123 24.61 11.78 1.80
CA LEU A 123 24.55 10.39 2.25
C LEU A 123 23.38 9.63 1.59
N TYR A 124 22.23 10.25 1.44
CA TYR A 124 21.07 9.66 0.77
C TYR A 124 21.36 9.31 -0.69
N SER A 125 21.98 10.24 -1.44
CA SER A 125 22.39 10.01 -2.83
C SER A 125 23.47 8.93 -2.97
N LEU A 126 24.43 8.89 -2.04
CA LEU A 126 25.47 7.87 -1.96
C LEU A 126 24.88 6.48 -1.72
N LEU A 127 23.99 6.34 -0.73
CA LEU A 127 23.30 5.07 -0.45
C LEU A 127 22.37 4.64 -1.61
N GLY A 128 21.88 5.60 -2.38
CA GLY A 128 21.10 5.39 -3.59
C GLY A 128 21.91 4.96 -4.81
N GLY A 129 23.25 4.90 -4.70
CA GLY A 129 24.15 4.46 -5.76
C GLY A 129 24.53 5.52 -6.80
N LYS A 130 24.06 6.76 -6.64
CA LYS A 130 24.37 7.90 -7.52
C LYS A 130 24.72 9.12 -6.65
N PRO A 131 25.96 9.20 -6.12
CA PRO A 131 26.34 10.28 -5.22
C PRO A 131 26.27 11.64 -5.94
N GLU A 132 25.61 12.60 -5.30
CA GLU A 132 25.44 13.96 -5.79
C GLU A 132 25.75 14.92 -4.65
N ILE A 133 26.45 16.03 -4.94
CA ILE A 133 26.72 17.08 -3.96
C ILE A 133 25.50 18.03 -3.91
N PRO A 134 24.68 18.01 -2.84
CA PRO A 134 23.46 18.79 -2.81
C PRO A 134 23.77 20.28 -2.67
N ARG A 135 23.17 21.10 -3.52
CA ARG A 135 23.26 22.56 -3.46
C ARG A 135 21.93 23.16 -3.08
N MET A 136 21.95 24.05 -2.10
CA MET A 136 20.77 24.82 -1.73
C MET A 136 20.55 25.90 -2.79
N LYS A 137 19.34 25.96 -3.35
CA LYS A 137 18.88 27.10 -4.14
C LYS A 137 18.29 28.15 -3.21
N ARG A 138 18.53 29.43 -3.51
CA ARG A 138 17.87 30.54 -2.82
C ARG A 138 16.44 30.68 -3.32
N ASN A 139 15.53 31.08 -2.44
CA ASN A 139 14.17 31.38 -2.84
C ASN A 139 14.15 32.75 -3.55
N ASN A 140 13.90 32.76 -4.86
CA ASN A 140 13.83 33.96 -5.69
C ASN A 140 12.37 34.36 -6.02
N GLY A 141 11.41 33.98 -5.17
CA GLY A 141 9.98 34.23 -5.35
C GLY A 141 9.18 32.99 -5.78
N GLU A 142 9.80 31.82 -5.83
CA GLU A 142 9.13 30.53 -6.11
C GLU A 142 8.23 30.10 -4.94
N TYR A 143 8.60 30.47 -3.73
CA TYR A 143 7.86 30.20 -2.51
C TYR A 143 7.65 31.47 -1.69
N GLU A 144 6.76 31.39 -0.71
CA GLU A 144 6.53 32.45 0.28
C GLU A 144 7.82 32.96 0.93
N ARG A 145 7.86 34.26 1.26
CA ARG A 145 9.08 34.94 1.77
C ARG A 145 9.67 34.31 3.03
N SER A 146 8.86 33.56 3.78
CA SER A 146 9.30 32.80 4.95
C SER A 146 10.28 31.65 4.62
N VAL A 147 10.27 31.16 3.38
CA VAL A 147 11.18 30.14 2.86
C VAL A 147 12.47 30.82 2.40
N LYS A 148 13.61 30.45 3.01
CA LYS A 148 14.94 31.00 2.69
C LYS A 148 15.52 30.39 1.41
N GLY A 149 15.13 29.15 1.12
CA GLY A 149 15.56 28.40 -0.05
C GLY A 149 15.18 26.94 0.08
N PHE A 150 15.73 26.08 -0.78
CA PHE A 150 15.37 24.67 -0.83
C PHE A 150 16.48 23.81 -1.45
N PHE A 151 16.41 22.50 -1.20
CA PHE A 151 17.24 21.50 -1.87
C PHE A 151 16.39 20.63 -2.79
N HIS A 152 16.99 20.21 -3.91
CA HIS A 152 16.40 19.20 -4.77
C HIS A 152 16.80 17.80 -4.35
N TYR A 153 15.86 16.87 -4.46
CA TYR A 153 16.13 15.44 -4.51
C TYR A 153 15.01 14.74 -5.29
N TYR A 154 15.06 13.42 -5.40
CA TYR A 154 13.96 12.66 -5.98
C TYR A 154 13.68 11.40 -5.16
N ASP A 155 12.43 10.96 -5.22
CA ASP A 155 11.97 9.65 -4.77
C ASP A 155 10.97 9.09 -5.80
N GLY A 156 10.36 7.94 -5.51
CA GLY A 156 9.31 7.38 -6.35
C GLY A 156 7.91 7.84 -5.93
N VAL A 157 7.02 8.02 -6.88
CA VAL A 157 5.57 8.14 -6.69
C VAL A 157 4.88 6.98 -7.39
N THR A 158 3.79 6.49 -6.82
CA THR A 158 3.03 5.36 -7.37
C THR A 158 1.54 5.55 -7.12
N ASP A 159 0.71 4.83 -7.86
CA ASP A 159 -0.59 4.43 -7.34
C ASP A 159 -0.36 3.15 -6.50
N ASP A 160 -0.72 3.18 -5.22
CA ASP A 160 -0.48 2.10 -4.28
C ASP A 160 -1.41 0.90 -4.51
N SER A 161 -2.68 1.16 -4.83
CA SER A 161 -3.65 0.13 -5.18
C SER A 161 -3.32 -0.54 -6.51
N ARG A 162 -2.86 0.24 -7.50
CA ARG A 162 -2.39 -0.30 -8.78
C ARG A 162 -1.14 -1.18 -8.61
N LEU A 163 -0.23 -0.80 -7.72
CA LEU A 163 0.94 -1.63 -7.39
C LEU A 163 0.55 -2.99 -6.81
N VAL A 164 -0.52 -3.05 -6.00
CA VAL A 164 -1.07 -4.30 -5.48
C VAL A 164 -1.69 -5.14 -6.61
N ILE A 165 -2.63 -4.57 -7.37
CA ILE A 165 -3.36 -5.35 -8.37
C ILE A 165 -2.45 -5.88 -9.47
N TYR A 166 -1.38 -5.16 -9.84
CA TYR A 166 -0.41 -5.66 -10.81
C TYR A 166 0.35 -6.88 -10.31
N ASN A 167 0.64 -6.98 -9.01
CA ASN A 167 1.21 -8.19 -8.43
C ASN A 167 0.18 -9.33 -8.39
N ILE A 168 -1.07 -9.05 -8.02
CA ILE A 168 -2.14 -10.05 -7.99
C ILE A 168 -2.38 -10.64 -9.37
N VAL A 169 -2.57 -9.82 -10.40
CA VAL A 169 -2.82 -10.30 -11.77
C VAL A 169 -1.60 -11.05 -12.31
N SER A 170 -0.38 -10.57 -12.04
CA SER A 170 0.85 -11.30 -12.42
C SER A 170 0.94 -12.68 -11.73
N ALA A 171 0.47 -12.79 -10.47
CA ALA A 171 0.42 -14.08 -9.76
C ALA A 171 -0.65 -15.01 -10.36
N HIS A 172 -1.84 -14.46 -10.68
CA HIS A 172 -2.96 -15.16 -11.28
C HIS A 172 -2.62 -15.69 -12.69
N ASP A 173 -2.04 -14.85 -13.56
CA ASP A 173 -1.57 -15.25 -14.90
C ASP A 173 -0.53 -16.39 -14.85
N ARG A 174 0.08 -16.61 -13.67
CA ARG A 174 1.05 -17.69 -13.40
C ARG A 174 0.46 -18.87 -12.62
N GLY A 175 -0.86 -18.90 -12.44
CA GLY A 175 -1.60 -20.03 -11.86
C GLY A 175 -1.84 -19.97 -10.35
N ALA A 176 -1.62 -18.84 -9.67
CA ALA A 176 -2.10 -18.69 -8.31
C ALA A 176 -3.59 -18.41 -8.27
N TYR A 177 -4.30 -19.03 -7.33
CA TYR A 177 -5.68 -18.70 -7.03
C TYR A 177 -5.71 -17.42 -6.19
N CYS A 178 -6.40 -16.37 -6.65
CA CYS A 178 -6.47 -15.09 -5.95
C CYS A 178 -7.94 -14.71 -5.72
N LEU A 179 -8.42 -14.80 -4.49
CA LEU A 179 -9.82 -14.59 -4.15
C LEU A 179 -9.99 -13.33 -3.28
N ASN A 180 -10.51 -12.25 -3.86
CA ASN A 180 -11.04 -11.14 -3.08
C ASN A 180 -12.42 -11.50 -2.50
N TYR A 181 -12.87 -10.78 -1.50
CA TYR A 181 -14.11 -11.04 -0.75
C TYR A 181 -14.20 -12.47 -0.19
N THR A 182 -13.06 -13.03 0.23
CA THR A 182 -12.95 -14.35 0.86
C THR A 182 -12.21 -14.22 2.20
N GLU A 183 -12.91 -14.40 3.31
CA GLU A 183 -12.35 -14.29 4.67
C GLU A 183 -11.91 -15.66 5.19
N ALA A 184 -10.74 -15.74 5.83
CA ALA A 184 -10.36 -16.91 6.62
C ALA A 184 -10.98 -16.81 8.02
N VAL A 185 -11.80 -17.79 8.40
CA VAL A 185 -12.68 -17.70 9.57
C VAL A 185 -12.28 -18.63 10.72
N SER A 186 -11.64 -19.77 10.43
CA SER A 186 -11.13 -20.69 11.44
C SER A 186 -9.97 -21.54 10.92
N PHE A 187 -9.15 -22.03 11.84
CA PHE A 187 -7.99 -22.86 11.57
C PHE A 187 -8.04 -24.13 12.40
N SER A 188 -7.65 -25.26 11.83
CA SER A 188 -7.50 -26.53 12.53
C SER A 188 -6.20 -27.21 12.11
N ASP A 189 -5.32 -27.48 13.08
CA ASP A 189 -4.10 -28.26 12.82
C ASP A 189 -4.49 -29.70 12.42
N ARG A 190 -4.04 -30.14 11.24
CA ARG A 190 -4.17 -31.52 10.74
C ARG A 190 -2.80 -32.19 10.73
N LYS A 191 -2.74 -33.51 10.51
CA LYS A 191 -1.46 -34.25 10.48
C LYS A 191 -0.56 -33.74 9.34
N ASP A 192 -1.18 -33.45 8.21
CA ASP A 192 -0.60 -33.13 6.90
C ASP A 192 -0.67 -31.64 6.53
N GLY A 193 -1.25 -30.78 7.37
CA GLY A 193 -1.32 -29.34 7.10
C GLY A 193 -2.11 -28.57 8.13
N VAL A 194 -2.62 -27.40 7.75
CA VAL A 194 -3.63 -26.65 8.49
C VAL A 194 -4.86 -26.57 7.61
N GLU A 195 -5.97 -27.12 8.10
CA GLU A 195 -7.27 -26.91 7.48
C GLU A 195 -7.76 -25.50 7.84
N VAL A 196 -8.16 -24.74 6.82
CA VAL A 196 -8.65 -23.38 6.97
C VAL A 196 -10.04 -23.29 6.35
N THR A 197 -11.00 -22.87 7.18
CA THR A 197 -12.34 -22.54 6.69
C THR A 197 -12.31 -21.14 6.11
N LEU A 198 -12.79 -21.00 4.89
CA LEU A 198 -12.89 -19.78 4.12
C LEU A 198 -14.36 -19.44 3.88
N ARG A 199 -14.72 -18.15 3.96
CA ARG A 199 -16.08 -17.66 3.72
C ARG A 199 -16.09 -16.70 2.54
N ASP A 200 -16.92 -16.98 1.55
CA ASP A 200 -17.22 -16.06 0.45
C ASP A 200 -18.17 -14.96 0.91
N ASN A 201 -17.65 -13.76 1.14
CA ASN A 201 -18.42 -12.61 1.62
C ASN A 201 -19.38 -12.03 0.56
N THR A 202 -19.34 -12.51 -0.69
CA THR A 202 -20.30 -12.11 -1.73
C THR A 202 -21.59 -12.95 -1.72
N GLY A 203 -21.54 -14.16 -1.17
CA GLY A 203 -22.68 -15.09 -1.20
C GLY A 203 -22.89 -15.90 0.08
N GLY A 204 -22.08 -15.67 1.13
CA GLY A 204 -22.19 -16.29 2.45
C GLY A 204 -21.75 -17.76 2.54
N ARG A 205 -21.29 -18.37 1.44
CA ARG A 205 -20.90 -19.79 1.43
C ARG A 205 -19.53 -20.01 2.05
N GLU A 206 -19.44 -21.00 2.93
CA GLU A 206 -18.17 -21.46 3.49
C GLU A 206 -17.67 -22.70 2.75
N PHE A 207 -16.36 -22.82 2.66
CA PHE A 207 -15.64 -23.96 2.09
C PHE A 207 -14.31 -24.11 2.84
N SER A 208 -13.69 -25.29 2.78
CA SER A 208 -12.40 -25.52 3.44
C SER A 208 -11.30 -25.84 2.44
N ILE A 209 -10.06 -25.51 2.80
CA ILE A 209 -8.85 -25.97 2.14
C ILE A 209 -7.85 -26.45 3.19
N THR A 210 -6.95 -27.35 2.82
CA THR A 210 -5.80 -27.70 3.66
C THR A 210 -4.54 -27.07 3.05
N ALA A 211 -3.71 -26.43 3.87
CA ALA A 211 -2.45 -25.84 3.41
C ALA A 211 -1.25 -26.44 4.15
N ASP A 212 -0.15 -26.73 3.45
CA ASP A 212 1.11 -27.13 4.11
C ASP A 212 1.61 -25.99 5.01
N VAL A 213 1.53 -24.76 4.53
CA VAL A 213 1.89 -23.55 5.27
C VAL A 213 0.88 -22.43 5.06
N VAL A 214 0.57 -21.70 6.13
CA VAL A 214 -0.25 -20.49 6.09
C VAL A 214 0.64 -19.28 6.29
N VAL A 215 0.49 -18.25 5.46
CA VAL A 215 1.18 -16.97 5.62
C VAL A 215 0.19 -15.86 5.93
N ASN A 216 0.25 -15.33 7.15
CA ASN A 216 -0.56 -14.21 7.62
C ASN A 216 0.09 -12.87 7.23
N CYS A 217 -0.43 -12.27 6.16
CA CYS A 217 -0.04 -10.97 5.61
C CYS A 217 -1.09 -9.88 5.86
N THR A 218 -1.90 -10.00 6.92
CA THR A 218 -3.09 -9.17 7.15
C THR A 218 -2.83 -7.78 7.77
N GLY A 219 -1.58 -7.31 7.78
CA GLY A 219 -1.24 -5.95 8.19
C GLY A 219 -1.76 -5.58 9.58
N PRO A 220 -2.58 -4.52 9.75
CA PRO A 220 -3.21 -4.17 11.02
C PRO A 220 -4.07 -5.28 11.67
N TRP A 221 -4.54 -6.26 10.90
CA TRP A 221 -5.37 -7.37 11.38
C TRP A 221 -4.56 -8.61 11.79
N ILE A 222 -3.22 -8.54 11.80
CA ILE A 222 -2.32 -9.66 12.07
C ILE A 222 -2.71 -10.46 13.34
N ASN A 223 -3.01 -9.76 14.44
CA ASN A 223 -3.39 -10.40 15.69
C ASN A 223 -4.82 -10.98 15.67
N LYS A 224 -5.74 -10.41 14.88
CA LYS A 224 -7.10 -10.96 14.71
C LYS A 224 -7.01 -12.34 14.04
N VAL A 225 -6.19 -12.47 12.99
CA VAL A 225 -5.98 -13.76 12.32
C VAL A 225 -5.19 -14.71 13.21
N LEU A 226 -4.14 -14.22 13.87
CA LEU A 226 -3.33 -15.06 14.76
C LEU A 226 -4.17 -15.62 15.92
N SER A 227 -5.10 -14.86 16.48
CA SER A 227 -5.97 -15.34 17.55
C SER A 227 -6.94 -16.44 17.14
N LEU A 228 -7.27 -16.55 15.84
CA LEU A 228 -8.07 -17.65 15.31
C LEU A 228 -7.28 -18.96 15.20
N TYR A 229 -5.94 -18.90 15.24
CA TYR A 229 -5.05 -20.06 15.12
C TYR A 229 -4.36 -20.43 16.45
N LYS A 230 -3.79 -19.44 17.14
CA LYS A 230 -3.06 -19.55 18.42
C LYS A 230 -3.43 -18.36 19.33
N PRO A 231 -4.57 -18.41 20.03
CA PRO A 231 -5.09 -17.29 20.84
C PRO A 231 -4.16 -16.82 21.96
N GLU A 232 -3.21 -17.65 22.38
CA GLU A 232 -2.20 -17.34 23.39
C GLU A 232 -1.07 -16.42 22.87
N ILE A 233 -0.95 -16.24 21.55
CA ILE A 233 0.13 -15.50 20.92
C ILE A 233 -0.36 -14.13 20.47
N ASN A 234 0.36 -13.08 20.85
CA ASN A 234 0.06 -11.71 20.44
C ASN A 234 1.34 -10.97 20.03
N ILE A 235 1.34 -10.44 18.80
CA ILE A 235 2.44 -9.63 18.28
C ILE A 235 2.27 -8.19 18.80
N PRO A 236 3.32 -7.57 19.39
CA PRO A 236 3.22 -6.23 19.96
C PRO A 236 3.10 -5.18 18.84
N LEU A 237 1.86 -4.85 18.50
CA LEU A 237 1.51 -3.93 17.43
C LEU A 237 0.83 -2.69 17.99
N LYS A 238 1.27 -1.52 17.52
CA LYS A 238 0.57 -0.25 17.70
C LYS A 238 -0.03 0.18 16.37
N LEU A 239 -1.28 0.61 16.42
CA LEU A 239 -1.97 1.12 15.24
C LEU A 239 -1.96 2.64 15.28
N SER A 240 -1.52 3.24 14.18
CA SER A 240 -1.61 4.69 14.01
C SER A 240 -2.29 5.06 12.71
N LYS A 241 -3.27 5.95 12.79
CA LYS A 241 -3.98 6.54 11.65
C LYS A 241 -3.17 7.69 11.07
N GLY A 242 -3.08 7.74 9.75
CA GLY A 242 -2.61 8.91 9.02
C GLY A 242 -3.63 9.35 8.00
N VAL A 243 -3.95 10.64 8.02
CA VAL A 243 -4.90 11.28 7.11
C VAL A 243 -4.16 12.08 6.04
N HIS A 244 -4.76 12.10 4.85
CA HIS A 244 -4.38 12.95 3.73
C HIS A 244 -5.61 13.68 3.19
N LEU A 245 -5.39 14.90 2.73
CA LEU A 245 -6.39 15.71 2.05
C LEU A 245 -6.00 15.90 0.58
N VAL A 246 -7.00 15.95 -0.27
CA VAL A 246 -6.86 16.18 -1.71
C VAL A 246 -7.39 17.58 -2.03
N PHE A 247 -6.61 18.34 -2.77
CA PHE A 247 -6.94 19.69 -3.23
C PHE A 247 -6.86 19.75 -4.75
N ASP A 248 -7.57 20.70 -5.34
CA ASP A 248 -7.44 21.03 -6.77
C ASP A 248 -6.01 21.55 -7.04
N LYS A 249 -5.37 21.11 -8.13
CA LYS A 249 -4.03 21.61 -8.51
C LYS A 249 -4.05 23.12 -8.78
N LYS A 250 -5.20 23.73 -9.12
CA LYS A 250 -5.32 25.19 -9.25
C LYS A 250 -5.10 25.94 -7.94
N ASP A 251 -5.52 25.35 -6.81
CA ASP A 251 -5.36 25.93 -5.47
C ASP A 251 -3.96 25.62 -4.91
N VAL A 252 -3.32 24.57 -5.43
CA VAL A 252 -2.01 24.08 -5.02
C VAL A 252 -1.14 23.82 -6.27
N PRO A 253 -0.65 24.89 -6.95
CA PRO A 253 0.03 24.79 -8.24
C PRO A 253 1.50 24.32 -8.11
N ALA A 254 1.70 23.20 -7.43
CA ALA A 254 3.01 22.58 -7.27
C ALA A 254 3.31 21.67 -8.48
N GLU A 255 4.44 21.89 -9.15
CA GLU A 255 4.94 20.99 -10.20
C GLU A 255 5.89 19.92 -9.66
N ARG A 256 6.57 20.23 -8.55
CA ARG A 256 7.44 19.31 -7.81
C ARG A 256 6.79 18.98 -6.47
N ALA A 257 7.07 17.81 -5.93
CA ALA A 257 6.61 17.51 -4.59
C ALA A 257 7.34 18.39 -3.56
N ILE A 258 6.63 18.90 -2.57
CA ILE A 258 7.22 19.78 -1.56
C ILE A 258 7.34 18.99 -0.26
N THR A 259 8.52 18.99 0.34
CA THR A 259 8.76 18.46 1.68
C THR A 259 9.03 19.62 2.63
N PHE A 260 8.24 19.72 3.70
CA PHE A 260 8.41 20.77 4.71
C PHE A 260 8.14 20.24 6.11
N ARG A 261 8.50 21.01 7.14
CA ARG A 261 8.15 20.70 8.54
C ARG A 261 7.03 21.61 9.00
N SER A 262 5.97 21.02 9.56
CA SER A 262 4.86 21.78 10.16
C SER A 262 5.40 22.73 11.23
N HIS A 263 4.85 23.93 11.31
CA HIS A 263 5.20 24.85 12.39
C HIS A 263 4.61 24.45 13.74
N ILE A 264 3.60 23.58 13.73
CA ILE A 264 2.85 23.14 14.92
C ILE A 264 3.75 22.24 15.78
N ASP A 265 4.27 21.15 15.20
CA ASP A 265 5.01 20.11 15.92
C ASP A 265 6.34 19.71 15.25
N ARG A 266 6.74 20.45 14.20
CA ARG A 266 7.94 20.15 13.39
C ARG A 266 7.89 18.77 12.72
N ARG A 267 6.71 18.19 12.51
CA ARG A 267 6.56 16.96 11.74
C ARG A 267 6.80 17.19 10.26
N GLN A 268 7.40 16.21 9.60
CA GLN A 268 7.58 16.23 8.16
C GLN A 268 6.24 16.00 7.44
N MET A 269 5.91 16.90 6.53
CA MET A 269 4.72 16.88 5.69
C MET A 269 5.11 16.97 4.22
N PHE A 270 4.20 16.54 3.36
CA PHE A 270 4.36 16.51 1.92
C PHE A 270 3.20 17.21 1.22
N VAL A 271 3.51 17.90 0.14
CA VAL A 271 2.57 18.28 -0.93
C VAL A 271 2.99 17.47 -2.15
N ILE A 272 2.10 16.62 -2.65
CA ILE A 272 2.40 15.66 -3.72
C ILE A 272 1.48 15.96 -4.89
N PRO A 273 2.01 16.57 -5.97
CA PRO A 273 1.19 16.81 -7.15
C PRO A 273 0.88 15.49 -7.87
N ARG A 274 -0.35 15.37 -8.37
CA ARG A 274 -0.84 14.19 -9.07
C ARG A 274 -1.90 14.58 -10.09
N ASP A 275 -1.55 14.52 -11.38
CA ASP A 275 -2.46 14.83 -12.49
C ASP A 275 -3.17 16.18 -12.28
N SER A 276 -4.48 16.18 -12.00
CA SER A 276 -5.32 17.36 -11.76
C SER A 276 -5.41 17.80 -10.28
N VAL A 277 -4.80 17.07 -9.36
CA VAL A 277 -4.91 17.30 -7.91
C VAL A 277 -3.55 17.41 -7.21
N ALA A 278 -3.58 17.84 -5.95
CA ALA A 278 -2.45 17.75 -5.03
C ALA A 278 -2.88 17.05 -3.73
N ILE A 279 -2.07 16.09 -3.29
CA ILE A 279 -2.29 15.35 -2.04
C ILE A 279 -1.40 15.94 -0.95
N ILE A 280 -1.99 16.30 0.18
CA ILE A 280 -1.28 16.90 1.32
C ILE A 280 -1.46 16.03 2.56
N GLY A 281 -0.35 15.68 3.22
CA GLY A 281 -0.37 14.86 4.43
C GLY A 281 0.99 14.70 5.09
N THR A 282 1.09 14.00 6.22
CA THR A 282 0.04 13.21 6.89
C THR A 282 -0.06 13.52 8.37
N THR A 283 -1.20 13.21 8.97
CA THR A 283 -1.36 13.12 10.44
C THR A 283 -0.82 11.80 11.01
N GLU A 284 -0.82 11.69 12.34
CA GLU A 284 -0.40 10.51 13.11
C GLU A 284 -1.15 10.60 14.44
N SER A 285 -2.18 9.77 14.57
CA SER A 285 -2.96 9.58 15.79
C SER A 285 -2.98 8.09 16.12
N LEU A 286 -2.96 7.73 17.40
CA LEU A 286 -3.09 6.32 17.81
C LEU A 286 -4.56 5.92 17.73
N VAL A 287 -4.82 4.71 17.24
CA VAL A 287 -6.17 4.16 17.14
C VAL A 287 -6.27 2.83 17.86
N ARG A 288 -7.47 2.49 18.33
CA ARG A 288 -7.74 1.23 19.05
C ARG A 288 -7.85 0.03 18.12
N GLY A 289 -8.39 0.26 16.92
CA GLY A 289 -8.75 -0.81 16.00
C GLY A 289 -8.34 -0.51 14.57
N PRO A 290 -8.13 -1.55 13.76
CA PRO A 290 -7.71 -1.40 12.37
C PRO A 290 -8.81 -0.87 11.43
N SER A 291 -10.07 -0.83 11.90
CA SER A 291 -11.21 -0.29 11.15
C SER A 291 -11.48 1.20 11.41
N ASP A 292 -10.72 1.85 12.31
CA ASP A 292 -10.87 3.27 12.62
C ASP A 292 -10.23 4.12 11.51
N LEU A 293 -10.96 4.34 10.43
CA LEU A 293 -10.52 5.13 9.27
C LEU A 293 -11.17 6.52 9.21
N SER A 294 -11.92 6.92 10.24
CA SER A 294 -12.60 8.21 10.28
C SER A 294 -11.60 9.36 10.13
N VAL A 295 -11.98 10.39 9.39
CA VAL A 295 -11.19 11.62 9.28
C VAL A 295 -11.86 12.68 10.13
N GLU A 296 -11.21 13.05 11.24
CA GLU A 296 -11.74 14.00 12.20
C GLU A 296 -11.52 15.45 11.73
N ASN A 297 -12.31 16.39 12.25
CA ASN A 297 -12.12 17.81 11.94
C ASN A 297 -10.74 18.33 12.36
N ASP A 298 -10.19 17.81 13.45
CA ASP A 298 -8.85 18.14 13.93
C ASP A 298 -7.75 17.68 12.96
N ASP A 299 -7.95 16.55 12.28
CA ASP A 299 -7.02 16.10 11.22
C ASP A 299 -7.01 17.08 10.05
N VAL A 300 -8.20 17.54 9.65
CA VAL A 300 -8.37 18.51 8.56
C VAL A 300 -7.71 19.84 8.92
N ASP A 301 -7.98 20.34 10.12
CA ASP A 301 -7.38 21.57 10.63
C ASP A 301 -5.87 21.52 10.70
N TYR A 302 -5.33 20.43 11.24
CA TYR A 302 -3.89 20.27 11.34
C TYR A 302 -3.23 20.38 9.97
N ILE A 303 -3.77 19.69 8.96
CA ILE A 303 -3.20 19.70 7.61
C ILE A 303 -3.34 21.08 6.97
N VAL A 304 -4.55 21.67 6.98
CA VAL A 304 -4.82 22.98 6.39
C VAL A 304 -3.95 24.06 7.05
N ASN A 305 -3.92 24.10 8.39
CA ASN A 305 -3.11 25.09 9.11
C ASN A 305 -1.62 24.90 8.81
N SER A 306 -1.13 23.67 8.77
CA SER A 306 0.29 23.40 8.46
C SER A 306 0.69 23.90 7.08
N VAL A 307 -0.16 23.73 6.06
CA VAL A 307 0.16 24.07 4.66
C VAL A 307 -0.17 25.51 4.27
N LYS A 308 -0.99 26.24 5.04
CA LYS A 308 -1.33 27.66 4.81
C LYS A 308 -0.11 28.57 4.66
N ARG A 309 1.02 28.24 5.30
CA ARG A 309 2.26 29.02 5.13
C ARG A 309 2.83 28.95 3.71
N LEU A 310 2.52 27.89 2.97
CA LEU A 310 2.94 27.71 1.58
C LEU A 310 1.86 28.18 0.60
N PHE A 311 0.59 28.05 0.99
CA PHE A 311 -0.57 28.47 0.18
C PHE A 311 -1.57 29.23 1.07
N PRO A 312 -1.41 30.55 1.26
CA PRO A 312 -2.17 31.34 2.23
C PRO A 312 -3.69 31.32 2.04
N ASN A 313 -4.14 31.11 0.80
CA ASN A 313 -5.56 31.09 0.44
C ASN A 313 -6.24 29.74 0.71
N LEU A 314 -5.49 28.70 1.08
CA LEU A 314 -6.09 27.39 1.35
C LEU A 314 -6.93 27.41 2.63
N SER A 315 -8.12 26.83 2.52
CA SER A 315 -9.06 26.65 3.62
C SER A 315 -9.65 25.24 3.59
N ARG A 316 -10.46 24.92 4.61
CA ARG A 316 -11.22 23.66 4.65
C ARG A 316 -12.15 23.49 3.44
N ASN A 317 -12.65 24.59 2.88
CA ASN A 317 -13.59 24.57 1.76
C ASN A 317 -12.94 24.17 0.43
N ASN A 318 -11.60 24.17 0.36
CA ASN A 318 -10.85 23.74 -0.82
C ASN A 318 -10.61 22.22 -0.85
N VAL A 319 -10.99 21.48 0.20
CA VAL A 319 -10.77 20.03 0.30
C VAL A 319 -11.77 19.31 -0.62
N LEU A 320 -11.25 18.65 -1.66
CA LEU A 320 -12.05 17.88 -2.62
C LEU A 320 -12.33 16.45 -2.15
N ALA A 321 -11.33 15.83 -1.52
CA ALA A 321 -11.44 14.47 -1.00
C ALA A 321 -10.53 14.29 0.22
N LYS A 322 -10.80 13.24 0.99
CA LYS A 322 -10.06 12.87 2.19
C LYS A 322 -9.94 11.36 2.26
N TYR A 323 -8.77 10.87 2.67
CA TYR A 323 -8.57 9.45 2.90
C TYR A 323 -7.62 9.25 4.08
N SER A 324 -7.67 8.06 4.66
CA SER A 324 -6.79 7.69 5.77
C SER A 324 -6.28 6.26 5.60
N GLY A 325 -5.24 5.92 6.36
CA GLY A 325 -4.71 4.56 6.43
C GLY A 325 -4.15 4.24 7.80
N ILE A 326 -4.28 2.98 8.22
CA ILE A 326 -3.73 2.49 9.49
C ILE A 326 -2.35 1.88 9.29
N ARG A 327 -1.37 2.40 10.02
CA ARG A 327 0.00 1.92 10.06
C ARG A 327 0.15 0.88 11.17
N PRO A 328 0.50 -0.38 10.83
CA PRO A 328 0.81 -1.40 11.81
C PRO A 328 2.27 -1.26 12.25
N LEU A 329 2.51 -0.54 13.35
CA LEU A 329 3.84 -0.25 13.89
C LEU A 329 4.25 -1.32 14.91
N LEU A 330 5.39 -1.97 14.68
CA LEU A 330 5.90 -3.02 15.58
C LEU A 330 6.64 -2.40 16.77
N GLY A 331 6.20 -2.66 18.00
CA GLY A 331 6.88 -2.15 19.19
C GLY A 331 6.05 -2.21 20.47
N ARG A 332 6.74 -2.06 21.62
CA ARG A 332 6.14 -2.02 22.97
C ARG A 332 6.32 -0.63 23.59
N GLY A 333 5.26 -0.09 24.20
CA GLY A 333 5.28 1.14 25.01
C GLY A 333 5.27 2.43 24.17
N ASP A 334 4.88 3.58 24.73
CA ASP A 334 4.63 4.82 23.93
C ASP A 334 5.88 5.54 23.42
N ASN A 335 7.07 5.05 23.76
CA ASN A 335 8.33 5.65 23.30
C ASN A 335 8.55 5.35 21.80
N PRO A 336 8.58 6.38 20.91
CA PRO A 336 8.84 6.22 19.49
C PRO A 336 10.16 5.51 19.16
N ASP A 337 11.15 5.57 20.08
CA ASP A 337 12.46 4.93 19.93
C ASP A 337 12.41 3.40 20.08
N ARG A 338 11.34 2.86 20.69
CA ARG A 338 11.12 1.41 20.87
C ARG A 338 10.29 0.79 19.74
N ILE A 339 9.91 1.57 18.74
CA ILE A 339 9.16 1.11 17.57
C ILE A 339 10.16 0.69 16.49
N SER A 340 10.19 -0.60 16.15
CA SER A 340 11.01 -1.12 15.05
C SER A 340 10.59 -0.44 13.74
N ARG A 341 11.59 0.07 13.01
CA ARG A 341 11.42 0.59 11.66
C ARG A 341 11.65 -0.46 10.58
N ASP A 342 12.17 -1.63 10.94
CA ASP A 342 12.28 -2.79 10.04
C ASP A 342 11.07 -3.72 10.25
N PHE A 343 10.73 -4.49 9.22
CA PHE A 343 9.70 -5.49 9.32
C PHE A 343 10.22 -6.73 10.05
N SER A 344 9.30 -7.55 10.58
CA SER A 344 9.63 -8.80 11.28
C SER A 344 8.74 -9.93 10.81
N ILE A 345 9.33 -11.13 10.80
CA ILE A 345 8.69 -12.39 10.44
C ILE A 345 8.66 -13.25 11.70
N PHE A 346 7.49 -13.81 12.00
CA PHE A 346 7.24 -14.66 13.15
C PHE A 346 6.72 -16.00 12.65
N THR A 347 7.11 -17.10 13.28
CA THR A 347 6.65 -18.44 12.91
C THR A 347 6.08 -19.13 14.12
N HIS A 348 4.83 -19.58 14.02
CA HIS A 348 4.13 -20.31 15.06
C HIS A 348 3.46 -21.51 14.41
N GLY A 349 3.88 -22.73 14.77
CA GLY A 349 3.40 -23.94 14.10
C GLY A 349 3.63 -23.87 12.59
N ARG A 350 2.55 -24.05 11.81
CA ARG A 350 2.59 -23.92 10.34
C ARG A 350 2.17 -22.54 9.82
N MET A 351 2.10 -21.53 10.71
CA MET A 351 1.75 -20.15 10.33
C MET A 351 2.97 -19.23 10.38
N ILE A 352 3.24 -18.54 9.27
CA ILE A 352 4.23 -17.47 9.15
C ILE A 352 3.50 -16.13 9.17
N SER A 353 3.77 -15.26 10.14
CA SER A 353 3.16 -13.94 10.26
C SER A 353 4.17 -12.84 9.99
N VAL A 354 3.77 -11.78 9.29
CA VAL A 354 4.65 -10.66 8.95
C VAL A 354 4.07 -9.31 9.34
N ALA A 355 4.87 -8.47 10.00
CA ALA A 355 4.47 -7.14 10.46
C ALA A 355 5.51 -6.06 10.10
N GLY A 356 5.07 -4.81 9.91
CA GLY A 356 5.94 -3.64 9.77
C GLY A 356 6.50 -3.38 8.36
N VAL A 357 6.00 -4.09 7.34
CA VAL A 357 6.42 -3.89 5.94
C VAL A 357 5.87 -2.56 5.41
N LYS A 358 6.72 -1.83 4.68
CA LYS A 358 6.36 -0.59 3.98
C LYS A 358 6.02 -0.90 2.53
N LEU A 359 5.34 0.03 1.88
CA LEU A 359 5.08 -0.06 0.45
C LEU A 359 6.38 -0.17 -0.36
N THR A 360 7.45 0.54 0.03
CA THR A 360 8.76 0.50 -0.68
C THR A 360 9.48 -0.85 -0.56
N ASP A 361 9.49 -1.48 0.63
CA ASP A 361 10.29 -2.69 0.89
C ASP A 361 9.51 -4.00 0.70
N PHE A 362 8.31 -3.96 0.10
CA PHE A 362 7.46 -5.14 -0.08
C PHE A 362 8.17 -6.28 -0.80
N ARG A 363 8.91 -5.99 -1.88
CA ARG A 363 9.70 -6.99 -2.64
C ARG A 363 10.77 -7.63 -1.77
N HIS A 364 11.44 -6.83 -0.93
CA HIS A 364 12.44 -7.34 -0.01
C HIS A 364 11.81 -8.26 1.03
N ALA A 365 10.65 -7.88 1.57
CA ALA A 365 9.86 -8.70 2.48
C ALA A 365 9.41 -10.01 1.82
N SER A 366 8.81 -9.97 0.63
CA SER A 366 8.38 -11.15 -0.12
C SER A 366 9.53 -12.14 -0.33
N ARG A 367 10.72 -11.67 -0.67
CA ARG A 367 11.92 -12.53 -0.82
C ARG A 367 12.33 -13.20 0.49
N LYS A 368 12.20 -12.53 1.64
CA LYS A 368 12.50 -13.16 2.94
C LYS A 368 11.42 -14.17 3.32
N ILE A 369 10.14 -13.81 3.21
CA ILE A 369 9.02 -14.68 3.55
C ILE A 369 9.02 -15.94 2.69
N ALA A 370 9.25 -15.80 1.39
CA ALA A 370 9.27 -16.94 0.48
C ALA A 370 10.42 -17.92 0.78
N ARG A 371 11.55 -17.47 1.34
CA ARG A 371 12.59 -18.39 1.82
C ARG A 371 12.13 -19.18 3.04
N GLU A 372 11.36 -18.57 3.94
CA GLU A 372 10.78 -19.29 5.07
C GLU A 372 9.73 -20.31 4.61
N VAL A 373 8.87 -19.95 3.65
CA VAL A 373 7.97 -20.90 2.97
C VAL A 373 8.77 -22.05 2.34
N GLY A 374 9.86 -21.74 1.63
CA GLY A 374 10.72 -22.74 1.02
C GLY A 374 11.34 -23.72 2.00
N LYS A 375 11.85 -23.22 3.14
CA LYS A 375 12.36 -24.05 4.24
C LYS A 375 11.28 -24.95 4.81
N PHE A 376 10.08 -24.40 5.02
CA PHE A 376 8.96 -25.13 5.61
C PHE A 376 8.51 -26.30 4.73
N CYS A 377 8.38 -26.06 3.43
CA CYS A 377 7.92 -27.07 2.46
C CYS A 377 9.05 -27.93 1.88
N GLY A 378 10.33 -27.71 2.26
CA GLY A 378 11.47 -28.43 1.69
C GLY A 378 11.75 -28.12 0.22
N ILE A 379 11.33 -26.93 -0.27
CA ILE A 379 11.46 -26.52 -1.67
C ILE A 379 12.47 -25.36 -1.82
N ARG A 380 13.24 -25.39 -2.90
CA ARG A 380 14.21 -24.32 -3.21
C ARG A 380 13.52 -23.16 -3.92
N ILE A 381 13.47 -21.99 -3.27
CA ILE A 381 12.89 -20.77 -3.83
C ILE A 381 13.95 -19.85 -4.45
N ARG A 382 13.80 -19.54 -5.74
CA ARG A 382 14.54 -18.48 -6.43
C ARG A 382 13.98 -17.12 -6.01
N THR A 383 14.87 -16.21 -5.63
CA THR A 383 14.49 -14.88 -5.10
C THR A 383 15.19 -13.72 -5.80
N SER A 384 16.14 -13.99 -6.71
CA SER A 384 16.85 -12.93 -7.41
C SER A 384 15.89 -12.13 -8.28
N ASN A 385 15.89 -10.80 -8.14
CA ASN A 385 15.03 -9.85 -8.86
C ASN A 385 13.51 -10.07 -8.80
N LEU A 386 13.02 -11.02 -7.99
CA LEU A 386 11.61 -11.30 -7.80
C LEU A 386 11.00 -10.54 -6.60
N PRO A 387 9.68 -10.31 -6.59
CA PRO A 387 8.71 -10.59 -7.67
C PRO A 387 8.91 -9.68 -8.89
N VAL A 388 8.48 -10.08 -10.08
CA VAL A 388 8.41 -9.22 -11.27
C VAL A 388 6.93 -9.03 -11.62
N MET A 389 6.52 -7.81 -11.97
CA MET A 389 5.16 -7.55 -12.42
C MET A 389 5.13 -7.62 -13.94
N ASP A 390 4.59 -8.71 -14.47
CA ASP A 390 4.49 -8.95 -15.91
C ASP A 390 3.22 -8.32 -16.50
N TYR A 391 2.18 -8.17 -15.68
CA TYR A 391 0.92 -7.57 -16.09
C TYR A 391 1.08 -6.09 -16.45
N ARG A 392 0.44 -5.69 -17.55
CA ARG A 392 0.26 -4.30 -18.00
C ARG A 392 -1.19 -4.13 -18.43
N ARG A 393 -1.80 -3.01 -18.06
CA ARG A 393 -3.12 -2.63 -18.60
C ARG A 393 -3.00 -2.34 -20.10
N PRO A 394 -4.01 -2.70 -20.91
CA PRO A 394 -4.06 -2.29 -22.31
C PRO A 394 -4.05 -0.77 -22.49
N GLU A 395 -3.43 -0.26 -23.56
CA GLU A 395 -3.35 1.18 -23.85
C GLU A 395 -4.63 1.76 -24.50
N SER A 396 -5.50 0.89 -25.04
CA SER A 396 -6.70 1.30 -25.78
C SER A 396 -7.94 0.52 -25.34
N GLY A 397 -9.12 1.16 -25.43
CA GLY A 397 -10.41 0.56 -25.09
C GLY A 397 -11.05 1.20 -23.86
N ASN A 398 -12.24 0.71 -23.47
CA ASN A 398 -12.87 1.13 -22.22
C ASN A 398 -12.14 0.47 -21.03
N PRO A 399 -11.40 1.22 -20.20
CA PRO A 399 -10.58 0.64 -19.14
C PRO A 399 -11.42 -0.07 -18.07
N PHE A 400 -12.67 0.35 -17.86
CA PHE A 400 -13.51 -0.22 -16.81
C PHE A 400 -13.93 -1.65 -17.10
N ARG A 401 -14.09 -2.02 -18.37
CA ARG A 401 -14.34 -3.42 -18.75
C ARG A 401 -13.14 -4.31 -18.41
N GLU A 402 -11.93 -3.82 -18.67
CA GLU A 402 -10.69 -4.51 -18.32
C GLU A 402 -10.58 -4.71 -16.81
N TYR A 403 -10.95 -3.71 -16.01
CA TYR A 403 -10.91 -3.84 -14.55
C TYR A 403 -11.88 -4.92 -14.01
N ILE A 404 -13.03 -5.10 -14.65
CA ILE A 404 -14.02 -6.12 -14.28
C ILE A 404 -13.57 -7.53 -14.69
N ILE A 405 -13.03 -7.66 -15.91
CA ILE A 405 -12.77 -8.96 -16.53
C ILE A 405 -11.35 -9.47 -16.23
N ASN A 406 -10.39 -8.58 -16.00
CA ASN A 406 -8.97 -8.92 -15.84
C ASN A 406 -8.36 -8.43 -14.52
N GLU A 407 -9.09 -7.68 -13.70
CA GLU A 407 -8.62 -7.22 -12.38
C GLU A 407 -9.61 -7.56 -11.24
N CYS A 408 -10.57 -8.44 -11.50
CA CYS A 408 -11.55 -8.97 -10.57
C CYS A 408 -12.27 -7.89 -9.74
N ALA A 409 -12.59 -6.75 -10.36
CA ALA A 409 -13.46 -5.76 -9.74
C ALA A 409 -14.88 -6.33 -9.66
N LEU A 410 -15.37 -6.57 -8.43
CA LEU A 410 -16.69 -7.14 -8.19
C LEU A 410 -17.76 -6.05 -8.00
N PHE A 411 -17.35 -4.88 -7.51
CA PHE A 411 -18.23 -3.75 -7.26
C PHE A 411 -17.72 -2.48 -7.94
N PRO A 412 -18.60 -1.53 -8.31
CA PRO A 412 -18.19 -0.22 -8.84
C PRO A 412 -17.17 0.51 -7.96
N GLU A 413 -17.29 0.37 -6.64
CA GLU A 413 -16.36 0.98 -5.69
C GLU A 413 -14.91 0.47 -5.85
N ASP A 414 -14.72 -0.80 -6.23
CA ASP A 414 -13.38 -1.36 -6.50
C ASP A 414 -12.68 -0.56 -7.59
N ILE A 415 -13.44 -0.16 -8.61
CA ILE A 415 -12.95 0.66 -9.71
C ILE A 415 -12.71 2.09 -9.23
N LEU A 416 -13.74 2.74 -8.70
CA LEU A 416 -13.71 4.17 -8.35
C LEU A 416 -12.66 4.50 -7.29
N ARG A 417 -12.43 3.61 -6.32
CA ARG A 417 -11.45 3.83 -5.25
C ARG A 417 -10.07 3.25 -5.52
N ARG A 418 -9.94 2.12 -6.24
CA ARG A 418 -8.69 1.33 -6.25
C ARG A 418 -8.14 0.96 -7.63
N ARG A 419 -8.98 0.74 -8.65
CA ARG A 419 -8.46 0.46 -10.01
C ARG A 419 -8.19 1.74 -10.78
N ASP A 420 -9.18 2.64 -10.82
CA ASP A 420 -9.06 3.96 -11.44
C ASP A 420 -8.62 5.01 -10.41
N GLY A 421 -9.16 4.92 -9.19
CA GLY A 421 -8.82 5.84 -8.10
C GLY A 421 -9.44 7.24 -8.26
N THR A 422 -10.48 7.36 -9.09
CA THR A 422 -11.23 8.60 -9.36
C THR A 422 -11.60 9.36 -8.09
N THR A 423 -12.00 8.67 -7.01
CA THR A 423 -12.38 9.32 -5.74
C THR A 423 -11.26 10.12 -5.09
N ILE A 424 -10.00 9.85 -5.47
CA ILE A 424 -8.81 10.53 -4.95
C ILE A 424 -8.16 11.39 -6.03
N TYR A 425 -7.98 10.85 -7.24
CA TYR A 425 -7.19 11.50 -8.29
C TYR A 425 -8.00 12.40 -9.23
N ASP A 426 -9.33 12.20 -9.30
CA ASP A 426 -10.21 13.03 -10.12
C ASP A 426 -11.61 13.23 -9.49
N PRO A 427 -11.68 13.72 -8.24
CA PRO A 427 -12.94 13.82 -7.50
C PRO A 427 -13.96 14.77 -8.16
N LEU A 428 -13.50 15.74 -8.97
CA LEU A 428 -14.37 16.69 -9.66
C LEU A 428 -15.22 16.03 -10.76
N ASN A 429 -14.72 14.96 -11.39
CA ASN A 429 -15.44 14.24 -12.44
C ASN A 429 -16.12 12.96 -11.94
N LEU A 430 -16.11 12.70 -10.62
CA LEU A 430 -16.56 11.43 -10.02
C LEU A 430 -17.95 10.99 -10.49
N GLY A 431 -18.94 11.90 -10.49
CA GLY A 431 -20.31 11.55 -10.88
C GLY A 431 -20.44 11.12 -12.35
N SER A 432 -19.62 11.71 -13.24
CA SER A 432 -19.60 11.32 -14.65
C SER A 432 -18.97 9.94 -14.85
N VAL A 433 -17.87 9.67 -14.15
CA VAL A 433 -17.15 8.39 -14.21
C VAL A 433 -17.98 7.27 -13.59
N GLU A 434 -18.67 7.53 -12.48
CA GLU A 434 -19.55 6.56 -11.81
C GLU A 434 -20.62 6.02 -12.77
N LYS A 435 -21.21 6.89 -13.60
CA LYS A 435 -22.20 6.47 -14.61
C LYS A 435 -21.58 5.50 -15.62
N VAL A 436 -20.40 5.83 -16.15
CA VAL A 436 -19.70 4.99 -17.13
C VAL A 436 -19.28 3.64 -16.52
N VAL A 437 -18.83 3.65 -15.26
CA VAL A 437 -18.51 2.42 -14.51
C VAL A 437 -19.74 1.53 -14.36
N LYS A 438 -20.88 2.09 -13.95
CA LYS A 438 -22.14 1.33 -13.83
C LYS A 438 -22.57 0.71 -15.17
N ASP A 439 -22.43 1.46 -16.27
CA ASP A 439 -22.73 0.94 -17.61
C ASP A 439 -21.76 -0.17 -18.04
N ALA A 440 -20.47 -0.09 -17.66
CA ALA A 440 -19.51 -1.16 -17.89
C ALA A 440 -19.92 -2.46 -17.16
N PHE A 441 -20.34 -2.39 -15.89
CA PHE A 441 -20.85 -3.56 -15.14
C PHE A 441 -22.09 -4.18 -15.78
N ARG A 442 -23.00 -3.35 -16.32
CA ARG A 442 -24.17 -3.83 -17.08
C ARG A 442 -23.75 -4.58 -18.33
N SER A 443 -22.80 -4.03 -19.09
CA SER A 443 -22.34 -4.62 -20.35
C SER A 443 -21.60 -5.96 -20.19
N THR A 444 -20.96 -6.19 -19.04
CA THR A 444 -20.19 -7.43 -18.77
C THR A 444 -21.04 -8.55 -18.17
N GLY A 445 -22.30 -8.28 -17.82
CA GLY A 445 -23.17 -9.23 -17.12
C GLY A 445 -22.80 -9.44 -15.65
N ALA A 446 -21.98 -8.55 -15.06
CA ALA A 446 -21.60 -8.58 -13.65
C ALA A 446 -22.67 -7.97 -12.71
N VAL A 447 -23.90 -7.76 -13.21
CA VAL A 447 -25.01 -7.03 -12.56
C VAL A 447 -25.50 -7.69 -11.26
N GLY A 448 -25.19 -8.98 -11.04
CA GLY A 448 -25.64 -9.76 -9.89
C GLY A 448 -24.87 -9.53 -8.58
N VAL A 449 -23.82 -8.71 -8.56
CA VAL A 449 -23.12 -8.35 -7.32
C VAL A 449 -23.83 -7.13 -6.72
N THR A 450 -24.96 -7.38 -6.06
CA THR A 450 -25.82 -6.35 -5.48
C THR A 450 -25.05 -5.52 -4.46
N TRP A 451 -25.18 -4.19 -4.57
CA TRP A 451 -24.77 -3.22 -3.57
C TRP A 451 -25.31 -3.65 -2.20
N ALA A 452 -24.44 -4.12 -1.30
CA ALA A 452 -24.70 -3.88 0.10
C ALA A 452 -24.33 -2.40 0.31
N GLU A 453 -25.32 -1.56 0.56
CA GLU A 453 -25.13 -0.19 1.02
C GLU A 453 -24.31 -0.22 2.30
N THR A 454 -22.98 -0.26 2.19
CA THR A 454 -22.10 0.05 3.32
C THR A 454 -21.89 1.55 3.32
N GLU A 455 -22.95 2.28 3.68
CA GLU A 455 -22.80 3.54 4.39
C GLU A 455 -22.30 3.21 5.80
N SER A 456 -21.01 3.45 6.04
CA SER A 456 -20.46 3.76 7.37
C SER A 456 -19.14 4.50 7.22
#